data_AF-A0A939I070-F1
#
_entry.id   AF-A0A939I070-F1
#
_cell.length_a   1.000
_cell.length_b   1.000
_cell.length_c   1.000
_cell.angle_alpha   90.00
_cell.angle_beta   90.00
_cell.angle_gamma   90.00
#
_symmetry.space_group_name_H-M   'P 1'
#
loop_
_entity.id
_entity.type
_entity.pdbx_description
1 polymer ?
#
loop_
_entity_poly.entity_id
_entity_poly.type
_entity_poly.pdbx_seq_one_letter_code
_entity_poly.pdbx_strand_id
1 'polypeptide(L)'
;MIELQTIIKFMVPVASILAGFIAGWFLEKRVITKLHAIANQTGWQGYEIIIKSLQGVTLLWCIVAGIFGATLSFPIAPGLLVTIQKTLLATLLGSATIVVARLAVKFIELYYSNTVEVEGASPLTSLLENLTKIAIYTIGFLIILQSIGVGITPLLTALGVGGVSIGLALQNTLSNLFSGLNIITSKKVRPGDYPAGNW
;
A
#
# COMPACT_ATOMS: atom_id res chain seq x y z
N MET A 1 45.96 15.27 19.80
CA MET A 1 45.68 14.34 18.68
C MET A 1 44.34 13.60 18.78
N ILE A 2 43.64 13.63 19.93
CA ILE A 2 42.37 12.90 20.17
C ILE A 2 41.11 13.67 19.69
N GLU A 3 41.20 15.00 19.55
CA GLU A 3 40.11 15.87 19.09
C GLU A 3 39.70 15.62 17.62
N LEU A 4 40.67 15.49 16.70
CA LEU A 4 40.40 15.44 15.26
C LEU A 4 39.70 14.15 14.82
N GLN A 5 40.09 13.00 15.37
CA GLN A 5 39.44 11.70 15.12
C GLN A 5 38.00 11.65 15.67
N THR A 6 37.75 12.33 16.78
CA THR A 6 36.42 12.42 17.39
C THR A 6 35.51 13.32 16.56
N ILE A 7 36.01 14.47 16.10
CA ILE A 7 35.26 15.39 15.22
C ILE A 7 34.94 14.74 13.86
N ILE A 8 35.87 14.01 13.25
CA ILE A 8 35.64 13.28 11.98
C ILE A 8 34.57 12.19 12.16
N LYS A 9 34.55 11.48 13.31
CA LYS A 9 33.53 10.47 13.63
C LYS A 9 32.11 11.03 13.73
N PHE A 10 31.94 12.29 14.14
CA PHE A 10 30.62 12.95 14.20
C PHE A 10 30.25 13.68 12.89
N MET A 11 31.22 14.15 12.10
CA MET A 11 30.95 14.82 10.82
C MET A 11 30.41 13.88 9.73
N VAL A 12 30.92 12.66 9.64
CA VAL A 12 30.51 11.68 8.61
C VAL A 12 29.02 11.29 8.68
N PRO A 13 28.40 10.99 9.84
CA PRO A 13 26.97 10.65 9.90
C PRO A 13 26.07 11.86 9.60
N VAL A 14 26.46 13.06 10.05
CA VAL A 14 25.73 14.30 9.70
C VAL A 14 25.83 14.55 8.19
N ALA A 15 27.01 14.37 7.59
CA ALA A 15 27.20 14.47 6.15
C ALA A 15 26.44 13.38 5.37
N SER A 16 26.29 12.18 5.93
CA SER A 16 25.54 11.06 5.33
C SER A 16 24.03 11.32 5.34
N ILE A 17 23.51 11.87 6.45
CA ILE A 17 22.11 12.27 6.58
C ILE A 17 21.81 13.44 5.63
N LEU A 18 22.70 14.44 5.57
CA LEU A 18 22.60 15.56 4.64
C LEU A 18 22.72 15.10 3.18
N ALA A 19 23.63 14.16 2.88
CA ALA A 19 23.75 13.58 1.55
C ALA A 19 22.51 12.78 1.16
N GLY A 20 21.91 12.01 2.09
CA GLY A 20 20.65 11.31 1.86
C GLY A 20 19.48 12.26 1.64
N PHE A 21 19.44 13.39 2.36
CA PHE A 21 18.44 14.44 2.18
C PHE A 21 18.58 15.15 0.82
N ILE A 22 19.80 15.53 0.44
CA ILE A 22 20.11 16.21 -0.83
C ILE A 22 19.90 15.26 -2.01
N ALA A 23 20.40 14.03 -1.93
CA ALA A 23 20.19 13.00 -2.94
C ALA A 23 18.71 12.64 -3.06
N GLY A 24 17.98 12.61 -1.93
CA GLY A 24 16.56 12.35 -1.90
C GLY A 24 15.72 13.42 -2.55
N TRP A 25 15.99 14.68 -2.22
CA TRP A 25 15.34 15.81 -2.88
C TRP A 25 15.63 15.84 -4.39
N PHE A 26 16.87 15.52 -4.79
CA PHE A 26 17.26 15.46 -6.20
C PHE A 26 16.63 14.28 -6.95
N LEU A 27 16.60 13.09 -6.33
CA LEU A 27 15.94 11.90 -6.86
C LEU A 27 14.43 12.10 -6.97
N GLU A 28 13.79 12.69 -5.97
CA GLU A 28 12.37 13.01 -6.02
C GLU A 28 12.07 13.95 -7.20
N LYS A 29 12.88 15.01 -7.38
CA LYS A 29 12.76 15.90 -8.53
C LYS A 29 12.96 15.14 -9.85
N ARG A 30 13.99 14.31 -9.96
CA ARG A 30 14.31 13.55 -11.18
C ARG A 30 13.27 12.49 -11.52
N VAL A 31 12.81 11.73 -10.53
CA VAL A 31 11.78 10.70 -10.68
C VAL A 31 10.48 11.37 -11.08
N ILE A 32 10.03 12.41 -10.38
CA ILE A 32 8.79 13.11 -10.73
C ILE A 32 8.87 13.76 -12.12
N THR A 33 9.99 14.40 -12.48
CA THR A 33 10.16 15.01 -13.82
C THR A 33 10.22 13.98 -14.94
N LYS A 34 10.97 12.89 -14.77
CA LYS A 34 10.97 11.78 -15.74
C LYS A 34 9.59 11.15 -15.84
N LEU A 35 8.91 11.04 -14.70
CA LEU A 35 7.61 10.44 -14.69
C LEU A 35 6.64 11.32 -15.52
N HIS A 36 6.56 12.62 -15.24
CA HIS A 36 5.76 13.56 -16.05
C HIS A 36 6.11 13.55 -17.55
N ALA A 37 7.38 13.38 -17.91
CA ALA A 37 7.78 13.27 -19.31
C ALA A 37 7.21 12.03 -20.01
N ILE A 38 7.13 10.90 -19.30
CA ILE A 38 6.52 9.65 -19.81
C ILE A 38 5.00 9.77 -19.86
N ALA A 39 4.39 10.47 -18.89
CA ALA A 39 2.95 10.74 -18.83
C ALA A 39 2.45 11.45 -20.09
N ASN A 40 3.18 12.49 -20.51
CA ASN A 40 2.82 13.29 -21.69
C ASN A 40 2.92 12.51 -23.01
N GLN A 41 3.66 11.40 -23.04
CA GLN A 41 3.80 10.56 -24.23
C GLN A 41 2.77 9.42 -24.28
N THR A 42 2.19 9.02 -23.15
CA THR A 42 1.33 7.83 -23.05
C THR A 42 -0.17 8.13 -22.93
N GLY A 43 -0.56 9.35 -22.59
CA GLY A 43 -1.97 9.77 -22.54
C GLY A 43 -2.85 8.99 -21.53
N TRP A 44 -2.25 8.17 -20.67
CA TRP A 44 -2.94 7.28 -19.75
C TRP A 44 -3.17 7.96 -18.39
N GLN A 45 -4.44 8.09 -17.98
CA GLN A 45 -4.85 8.77 -16.75
C GLN A 45 -4.31 8.13 -15.46
N GLY A 46 -4.00 6.83 -15.46
CA GLY A 46 -3.43 6.14 -14.30
C GLY A 46 -2.04 6.62 -13.91
N TYR A 47 -1.36 7.34 -14.80
CA TYR A 47 -0.02 7.86 -14.54
C TYR A 47 0.01 8.96 -13.48
N GLU A 48 -0.98 9.85 -13.51
CA GLU A 48 -1.11 10.93 -12.55
C GLU A 48 -1.36 10.41 -11.13
N ILE A 49 -2.09 9.29 -11.03
CA ILE A 49 -2.34 8.56 -9.78
C ILE A 49 -1.03 8.03 -9.20
N ILE A 50 -0.18 7.45 -10.03
CA ILE A 50 1.13 6.94 -9.61
C ILE A 50 2.00 8.07 -9.09
N ILE A 51 2.13 9.17 -9.84
CA ILE A 51 2.92 10.34 -9.41
C ILE A 51 2.43 10.87 -8.06
N LYS A 52 1.12 11.18 -7.96
CA LYS A 52 0.52 11.74 -6.74
C LYS A 52 0.61 10.82 -5.53
N SER A 53 0.74 9.51 -5.75
CA SER A 53 0.84 8.53 -4.65
C SER A 53 2.27 8.31 -4.17
N LEU A 54 3.27 8.49 -5.05
CA LEU A 54 4.69 8.46 -4.69
C LEU A 54 5.18 9.78 -4.08
N GLN A 55 4.54 10.89 -4.42
CA GLN A 55 4.93 12.24 -3.98
C GLN A 55 4.96 12.35 -2.45
N GLY A 56 6.09 12.79 -1.89
CA GLY A 56 6.32 12.88 -0.44
C GLY A 56 6.79 11.59 0.25
N VAL A 57 6.57 10.40 -0.34
CA VAL A 57 7.08 9.13 0.21
C VAL A 57 8.48 8.79 -0.32
N THR A 58 8.77 9.19 -1.55
CA THR A 58 10.11 9.09 -2.13
C THR A 58 11.17 9.83 -1.31
N LEU A 59 10.84 11.00 -0.74
CA LEU A 59 11.71 11.74 0.16
C LEU A 59 12.03 10.93 1.43
N LEU A 60 11.01 10.31 2.05
CA LEU A 60 11.18 9.48 3.23
C LEU A 60 12.11 8.29 2.96
N TRP A 61 11.96 7.62 1.81
CA TRP A 61 12.83 6.49 1.44
C TRP A 61 14.29 6.90 1.29
N CYS A 62 14.54 8.09 0.76
CA CYS A 62 15.91 8.58 0.60
C CYS A 62 16.53 9.01 1.94
N ILE A 63 15.73 9.58 2.84
CA ILE A 63 16.18 9.86 4.22
C ILE A 63 16.51 8.56 4.95
N VAL A 64 15.64 7.55 4.85
CA VAL A 64 15.87 6.21 5.44
C VAL A 64 17.13 5.56 4.87
N ALA A 65 17.34 5.64 3.54
CA ALA A 65 18.55 5.14 2.89
C ALA A 65 19.82 5.89 3.35
N GLY A 66 19.73 7.21 3.56
CA GLY A 66 20.82 8.02 4.10
C GLY A 66 21.20 7.62 5.53
N ILE A 67 20.22 7.40 6.41
CA ILE A 67 20.44 6.94 7.77
C ILE A 67 21.01 5.51 7.78
N PHE A 68 20.53 4.63 6.90
CA PHE A 68 21.08 3.28 6.74
C PHE A 68 22.55 3.32 6.31
N GLY A 69 22.90 4.19 5.34
CA GLY A 69 24.28 4.42 4.93
C GLY A 69 25.18 4.95 6.05
N ALA A 70 24.67 5.86 6.87
CA ALA A 70 25.40 6.39 8.04
C ALA A 70 25.73 5.29 9.06
N THR A 71 24.85 4.30 9.19
CA THR A 71 25.02 3.16 10.11
C THR A 71 26.18 2.25 9.70
N LEU A 72 26.53 2.19 8.40
CA LEU A 72 27.66 1.41 7.89
C LEU A 72 29.02 2.08 8.16
N SER A 73 29.03 3.40 8.36
CA SER A 73 30.26 4.17 8.57
C SER A 73 30.68 4.27 10.04
N PHE A 74 29.81 3.87 10.97
CA PHE A 74 30.08 3.97 12.41
C PHE A 74 30.17 2.56 13.05
N PRO A 75 31.23 2.24 13.81
CA PRO A 75 31.30 1.02 14.60
C PRO A 75 30.40 1.16 15.83
N ILE A 76 29.08 0.99 15.63
CA ILE A 76 28.07 1.01 16.69
C ILE A 76 28.09 -0.33 17.43
N ALA A 77 27.78 -0.34 18.73
CA ALA A 77 27.54 -1.56 19.48
C ALA A 77 26.52 -2.46 18.74
N PRO A 78 26.81 -3.78 18.55
CA PRO A 78 26.00 -4.65 17.69
C PRO A 78 24.50 -4.67 18.03
N GLY A 79 24.14 -4.55 19.31
CA GLY A 79 22.73 -4.54 19.75
C GLY A 79 21.95 -3.29 19.33
N LEU A 80 22.58 -2.12 19.32
CA LEU A 80 21.94 -0.87 18.91
C LEU A 80 21.77 -0.83 17.39
N LEU A 81 22.75 -1.36 16.64
CA LEU A 81 22.73 -1.43 15.19
C LEU A 81 21.55 -2.28 14.69
N VAL A 82 21.33 -3.46 15.29
CA VAL A 82 20.18 -4.32 14.94
C VAL A 82 18.85 -3.61 15.22
N THR A 83 18.75 -2.89 16.32
CA THR A 83 17.52 -2.15 16.68
C THR A 83 17.25 -1.01 15.69
N ILE A 84 18.27 -0.23 15.35
CA ILE A 84 18.17 0.88 14.36
C ILE A 84 17.81 0.34 12.97
N GLN A 85 18.44 -0.75 12.53
CA GLN A 85 18.13 -1.34 11.23
C GLN A 85 16.69 -1.88 11.17
N LYS A 86 16.23 -2.54 12.24
CA LYS A 86 14.84 -3.02 12.34
C LYS A 86 13.83 -1.88 12.31
N THR A 87 14.07 -0.78 13.03
CA THR A 87 13.15 0.37 13.02
C THR A 87 13.14 1.11 11.69
N LEU A 88 14.29 1.26 11.03
CA LEU A 88 14.39 1.82 9.67
C LEU A 88 13.63 0.96 8.66
N LEU A 89 13.83 -0.36 8.70
CA LEU A 89 13.17 -1.31 7.82
C LEU A 89 11.65 -1.30 8.05
N ALA A 90 11.20 -1.30 9.31
CA ALA A 90 9.79 -1.16 9.67
C ALA A 90 9.17 0.16 9.14
N THR A 91 9.90 1.28 9.24
CA THR A 91 9.46 2.58 8.71
C THR A 91 9.34 2.55 7.18
N LEU A 92 10.31 1.95 6.49
CA LEU A 92 10.30 1.78 5.05
C LEU A 92 9.09 0.95 4.61
N LEU A 93 8.86 -0.20 5.25
CA LEU A 93 7.71 -1.06 4.96
C LEU A 93 6.38 -0.35 5.21
N GLY A 94 6.23 0.35 6.33
CA GLY A 94 5.01 1.10 6.64
C GLY A 94 4.71 2.19 5.60
N SER A 95 5.74 2.94 5.20
CA SER A 95 5.58 3.94 4.14
C SER A 95 5.21 3.30 2.78
N ALA A 96 5.80 2.15 2.44
CA ALA A 96 5.45 1.39 1.23
C ALA A 96 4.01 0.88 1.29
N THR A 97 3.55 0.36 2.43
CA THR A 97 2.14 -0.05 2.63
C THR A 97 1.19 1.11 2.40
N ILE A 98 1.50 2.32 2.90
CA ILE A 98 0.66 3.50 2.68
C ILE A 98 0.59 3.86 1.19
N VAL A 99 1.70 3.80 0.46
CA VAL A 99 1.72 4.04 -0.99
C VAL A 99 0.86 3.04 -1.72
N VAL A 100 1.02 1.74 -1.43
CA VAL A 100 0.24 0.66 -2.04
C VAL A 100 -1.26 0.83 -1.74
N ALA A 101 -1.62 1.18 -0.51
CA ALA A 101 -3.01 1.44 -0.13
C ALA A 101 -3.60 2.62 -0.91
N ARG A 102 -2.87 3.74 -1.02
CA ARG A 102 -3.29 4.91 -1.79
C ARG A 102 -3.44 4.60 -3.26
N LEU A 103 -2.51 3.86 -3.85
CA LEU A 103 -2.56 3.43 -5.24
C LEU A 103 -3.80 2.57 -5.49
N ALA A 104 -3.99 1.51 -4.71
CA ALA A 104 -5.10 0.58 -4.89
C ALA A 104 -6.46 1.31 -4.82
N VAL A 105 -6.64 2.19 -3.83
CA VAL A 105 -7.87 2.98 -3.65
C VAL A 105 -8.10 3.93 -4.82
N LYS A 106 -7.07 4.68 -5.25
CA LYS A 106 -7.20 5.59 -6.39
C LYS A 106 -7.45 4.86 -7.71
N PHE A 107 -6.93 3.65 -7.89
CA PHE A 107 -7.27 2.83 -9.05
C PHE A 107 -8.73 2.39 -9.05
N ILE A 108 -9.28 2.06 -7.88
CA ILE A 108 -10.72 1.80 -7.71
C ILE A 108 -11.50 3.05 -8.10
N GLU A 109 -11.16 4.21 -7.55
CA GLU A 109 -11.79 5.50 -7.87
C GLU A 109 -11.75 5.84 -9.37
N LEU A 110 -10.60 5.63 -10.02
CA LEU A 110 -10.45 5.87 -11.47
C LEU A 110 -11.33 4.94 -12.32
N TYR A 111 -11.42 3.67 -11.93
CA TYR A 111 -12.24 2.69 -12.64
C TYR A 111 -13.73 3.04 -12.55
N TYR A 112 -14.20 3.44 -11.36
CA TYR A 112 -15.61 3.80 -11.18
C TYR A 112 -15.98 5.17 -11.76
N SER A 113 -15.12 6.18 -11.62
CA SER A 113 -15.38 7.53 -12.13
C SER A 113 -15.45 7.61 -13.66
N ASN A 114 -14.65 6.80 -14.38
CA ASN A 114 -14.67 6.79 -15.85
C ASN A 114 -15.79 5.96 -16.47
N THR A 115 -16.46 5.11 -15.69
CA THR A 115 -17.36 4.08 -16.25
C THR A 115 -18.82 4.21 -15.77
N VAL A 116 -19.08 4.97 -14.70
CA VAL A 116 -20.38 4.93 -14.00
C VAL A 116 -20.87 6.34 -13.61
N GLU A 117 -21.56 7.04 -14.52
CA GLU A 117 -22.49 8.15 -14.19
C GLU A 117 -23.79 7.56 -13.61
N VAL A 118 -23.74 6.99 -12.40
CA VAL A 118 -24.95 6.46 -11.76
C VAL A 118 -25.08 7.05 -10.36
N GLU A 119 -26.19 7.75 -10.12
CA GLU A 119 -26.62 8.42 -8.87
C GLU A 119 -26.68 7.53 -7.60
N GLY A 120 -26.20 6.28 -7.66
CA GLY A 120 -26.16 5.33 -6.55
C GLY A 120 -24.88 4.50 -6.45
N ALA A 121 -23.83 4.77 -7.22
CA ALA A 121 -22.57 4.01 -7.19
C ALA A 121 -21.67 4.35 -5.98
N SER A 122 -21.86 5.52 -5.37
CA SER A 122 -21.02 6.06 -4.28
C SER A 122 -20.92 5.15 -3.03
N PRO A 123 -22.02 4.51 -2.53
CA PRO A 123 -21.93 3.62 -1.38
C PRO A 123 -21.14 2.33 -1.67
N LEU A 124 -21.27 1.76 -2.87
CA LEU A 124 -20.54 0.54 -3.26
C LEU A 124 -19.04 0.81 -3.42
N THR A 125 -18.68 1.93 -4.05
CA THR A 125 -17.28 2.33 -4.20
C THR A 125 -16.61 2.56 -2.85
N SER A 126 -17.25 3.30 -1.94
CA SER A 126 -16.71 3.54 -0.59
C SER A 126 -16.57 2.27 0.25
N LEU A 127 -17.48 1.30 0.11
CA LEU A 127 -17.34 -0.02 0.74
C LEU A 127 -16.12 -0.78 0.22
N LEU A 128 -15.94 -0.84 -1.10
CA LEU A 128 -14.78 -1.50 -1.71
C LEU A 128 -13.46 -0.83 -1.31
N GLU A 129 -13.41 0.50 -1.33
CA GLU A 129 -12.22 1.24 -0.89
C GLU A 129 -11.85 0.92 0.57
N ASN A 130 -12.84 0.90 1.47
CA ASN A 130 -12.61 0.59 2.87
C ASN A 130 -12.14 -0.85 3.06
N LEU A 131 -12.75 -1.82 2.37
CA LEU A 131 -12.31 -3.21 2.41
C LEU A 131 -10.88 -3.37 1.88
N THR A 132 -10.53 -2.70 0.78
CA THR A 132 -9.18 -2.69 0.22
C THR A 132 -8.18 -2.07 1.19
N LYS A 133 -8.51 -0.93 1.82
CA LYS A 133 -7.65 -0.31 2.85
C LYS A 133 -7.42 -1.26 4.02
N ILE A 134 -8.48 -1.86 4.57
CA ILE A 134 -8.40 -2.79 5.70
C ILE A 134 -7.49 -3.98 5.33
N ALA A 135 -7.69 -4.57 4.15
CA ALA A 135 -6.87 -5.69 3.69
C ALA A 135 -5.39 -5.32 3.56
N ILE A 136 -5.08 -4.21 2.88
CA ILE A 136 -3.69 -3.78 2.66
C ILE A 136 -3.01 -3.40 3.97
N TYR A 137 -3.68 -2.67 4.87
CA TYR A 137 -3.10 -2.32 6.16
C TYR A 137 -2.90 -3.54 7.06
N THR A 138 -3.80 -4.52 7.02
CA THR A 138 -3.64 -5.77 7.76
C THR A 138 -2.39 -6.52 7.28
N ILE A 139 -2.23 -6.67 5.96
CA ILE A 139 -1.05 -7.33 5.37
C ILE A 139 0.23 -6.56 5.70
N GLY A 140 0.22 -5.24 5.50
CA GLY A 140 1.39 -4.39 5.80
C GLY A 140 1.79 -4.45 7.27
N PHE A 141 0.82 -4.46 8.19
CA PHE A 141 1.05 -4.63 9.61
C PHE A 141 1.75 -5.96 9.92
N LEU A 142 1.29 -7.07 9.34
CA LEU A 142 1.93 -8.37 9.52
C LEU A 142 3.38 -8.38 9.00
N ILE A 143 3.63 -7.80 7.82
CA ILE A 143 4.99 -7.73 7.26
C ILE A 143 5.91 -6.92 8.17
N ILE A 144 5.42 -5.81 8.73
CA ILE A 144 6.19 -5.00 9.69
C ILE A 144 6.51 -5.82 10.95
N LEU A 145 5.53 -6.52 11.52
CA LEU A 145 5.73 -7.37 12.71
C LEU A 145 6.76 -8.47 12.45
N GLN A 146 6.68 -9.12 11.28
CA GLN A 146 7.66 -10.12 10.87
C GLN A 146 9.07 -9.52 10.77
N SER A 147 9.19 -8.31 10.23
CA SER A 147 10.48 -7.63 10.04
C SER A 147 11.20 -7.31 11.36
N ILE A 148 10.46 -7.04 12.44
CA ILE A 148 11.04 -6.78 13.77
C ILE A 148 11.33 -8.08 14.55
N GLY A 149 10.90 -9.23 14.03
CA GLY A 149 11.11 -10.56 14.61
C GLY A 149 9.97 -11.06 15.49
N VAL A 150 8.79 -10.45 15.42
CA VAL A 150 7.59 -10.95 16.09
C VAL A 150 7.02 -12.11 15.27
N GLY A 151 6.76 -13.25 15.93
CA GLY A 151 6.14 -14.40 15.28
C GLY A 151 4.73 -14.07 14.80
N ILE A 152 4.53 -14.04 13.48
CA ILE A 152 3.23 -13.71 12.88
C ILE A 152 2.27 -14.90 12.79
N THR A 153 2.74 -16.13 13.03
CA THR A 153 1.94 -17.35 12.90
C THR A 153 0.63 -17.30 13.69
N PRO A 154 0.59 -16.89 14.97
CA PRO A 154 -0.67 -16.81 15.72
C PRO A 154 -1.65 -15.78 15.13
N LEU A 155 -1.14 -14.65 14.66
CA LEU A 155 -1.94 -13.60 14.02
C LEU A 155 -2.51 -14.08 12.69
N LEU A 156 -1.70 -14.78 11.89
CA LEU A 156 -2.13 -15.34 10.62
C LEU A 156 -3.19 -16.43 10.82
N THR A 157 -3.03 -17.28 11.84
CA THR A 157 -4.04 -18.25 12.25
C THR A 157 -5.34 -17.57 12.67
N ALA A 158 -5.26 -16.52 13.50
CA ALA A 158 -6.43 -15.76 13.93
C ALA A 158 -7.16 -15.09 12.75
N LEU A 159 -6.43 -14.51 11.81
CA LEU A 159 -6.98 -13.94 10.58
C LEU A 159 -7.60 -15.01 9.67
N GLY A 160 -6.98 -16.19 9.59
CA GLY A 160 -7.52 -17.33 8.84
C GLY A 160 -8.86 -17.80 9.41
N VAL A 161 -8.92 -18.04 10.72
CA VAL A 161 -10.16 -18.45 11.40
C VAL A 161 -11.21 -17.33 11.32
N GLY A 162 -10.82 -16.08 11.56
CA GLY A 162 -11.71 -14.92 11.45
C GLY A 162 -12.28 -14.75 10.04
N GLY A 163 -11.46 -14.96 9.00
CA GLY A 163 -11.89 -14.94 7.60
C GLY A 163 -12.92 -16.02 7.29
N VAL A 164 -12.74 -17.24 7.82
CA VAL A 164 -13.73 -18.31 7.71
C VAL A 164 -15.05 -17.90 8.39
N SER A 165 -14.99 -17.34 9.59
CA SER A 165 -16.19 -16.86 10.30
C SER A 165 -16.94 -15.77 9.53
N ILE A 166 -16.23 -14.80 8.95
CA ILE A 166 -16.83 -13.77 8.10
C ILE A 166 -17.45 -14.40 6.84
N GLY A 167 -16.75 -15.35 6.21
CA GLY A 167 -17.26 -16.08 5.04
C GLY A 167 -18.55 -16.84 5.33
N LEU A 168 -18.63 -17.50 6.50
CA LEU A 168 -19.85 -18.18 6.95
C LEU A 168 -20.99 -17.19 7.21
N ALA A 169 -20.71 -16.04 7.82
CA ALA A 169 -21.71 -14.99 8.04
C ALA A 169 -22.26 -14.42 6.72
N LEU A 170 -21.42 -14.34 5.68
CA LEU A 170 -21.80 -13.81 4.36
C LEU A 170 -22.29 -14.89 3.38
N GLN A 171 -22.35 -16.15 3.79
CA GLN A 171 -22.63 -17.29 2.92
C GLN A 171 -23.95 -17.12 2.15
N ASN A 172 -25.03 -16.72 2.83
CA ASN A 172 -26.34 -16.52 2.22
C ASN A 172 -26.32 -15.39 1.19
N THR A 173 -25.63 -14.28 1.50
CA THR A 173 -25.50 -13.13 0.59
C THR A 173 -24.74 -13.50 -0.68
N LEU A 174 -23.61 -14.21 -0.56
CA LEU A 174 -22.85 -14.69 -1.72
C LEU A 174 -23.66 -15.70 -2.55
N SER A 175 -24.38 -16.62 -1.89
CA SER A 175 -25.24 -17.59 -2.57
C SER A 175 -26.32 -16.91 -3.42
N ASN A 176 -26.97 -15.89 -2.86
CA ASN A 176 -27.99 -15.10 -3.57
C ASN A 176 -27.38 -14.33 -4.75
N LEU A 177 -26.20 -13.75 -4.58
CA LEU A 177 -25.48 -13.02 -5.65
C LEU A 177 -25.12 -13.97 -6.81
N PHE A 178 -24.57 -15.14 -6.53
CA PHE A 178 -24.24 -16.11 -7.57
C PHE A 178 -25.48 -16.69 -8.26
N SER A 179 -26.57 -16.88 -7.52
CA SER A 179 -27.85 -17.30 -8.10
C SER A 179 -28.38 -16.25 -9.08
N GLY A 180 -28.36 -14.97 -8.70
CA GLY A 180 -28.73 -13.86 -9.59
C GLY A 180 -27.84 -13.77 -10.84
N LEU A 181 -26.52 -13.87 -10.68
CA LEU A 181 -25.57 -13.87 -11.80
C LEU A 181 -25.81 -15.05 -12.75
N ASN A 182 -26.09 -16.23 -12.21
CA ASN A 182 -26.39 -17.42 -13.00
C ASN A 182 -27.71 -17.28 -13.78
N ILE A 183 -28.75 -16.66 -13.19
CA ILE A 183 -29.99 -16.35 -13.92
C ILE A 183 -29.72 -15.42 -15.10
N ILE A 184 -28.97 -14.34 -14.88
CA ILE A 184 -28.61 -13.37 -15.93
C ILE A 184 -27.80 -14.04 -17.04
N THR A 185 -26.80 -14.83 -16.67
CA THR A 185 -25.88 -15.49 -17.62
C THR A 185 -26.58 -16.60 -18.40
N SER A 186 -27.46 -17.36 -17.74
CA SER A 186 -28.14 -18.49 -18.36
C SER A 186 -29.24 -18.08 -19.35
N LYS A 187 -29.72 -16.82 -19.31
CA LYS A 187 -30.83 -16.30 -20.15
C LYS A 187 -32.09 -17.18 -20.17
N LYS A 188 -32.26 -18.08 -19.20
CA LYS A 188 -33.36 -19.07 -19.15
C LYS A 188 -34.69 -18.47 -18.69
N VAL A 189 -34.68 -17.25 -18.16
CA VAL A 189 -35.88 -16.52 -17.72
C VAL A 189 -35.95 -15.21 -18.49
N ARG A 190 -36.99 -15.04 -19.31
CA ARG A 190 -37.29 -13.78 -19.99
C ARG A 190 -38.28 -12.98 -19.12
N PRO A 191 -38.11 -11.66 -18.96
CA PRO A 191 -39.13 -10.83 -18.33
C PRO A 191 -40.46 -10.98 -19.12
N GLY A 192 -41.48 -11.58 -18.50
CA GLY A 192 -42.77 -11.84 -19.14
C GLY A 192 -43.28 -13.29 -19.08
N ASP A 193 -42.46 -14.26 -18.64
CA ASP A 193 -42.96 -15.60 -18.31
C ASP A 193 -43.77 -15.54 -17.01
N TYR A 194 -45.05 -15.19 -17.13
CA TYR A 194 -46.02 -15.47 -16.09
C TYR A 194 -46.19 -16.98 -16.00
N PRO A 195 -46.14 -17.59 -14.79
CA PRO A 195 -46.70 -18.92 -14.63
C PRO A 195 -48.20 -18.80 -14.95
N ALA A 196 -48.60 -19.35 -16.09
CA ALA A 196 -50.00 -19.62 -16.40
C ALA A 196 -50.48 -20.70 -15.41
N GLY A 197 -50.85 -20.25 -14.22
CA GLY A 197 -51.23 -21.08 -13.09
C GLY A 197 -52.43 -20.46 -12.40
N ASN A 198 -53.59 -20.88 -12.86
CA ASN A 198 -54.89 -20.86 -12.21
C ASN A 198 -54.77 -21.28 -10.72
N TRP A 199 -54.87 -20.28 -9.84
CA TRP A 199 -55.20 -20.39 -8.42
C TRP A 199 -56.39 -19.48 -8.13
#